data_AF-A0A9P1DJN5-F1
#
_entry.id   AF-A0A9P1DJN5-F1
#
_cell.length_a   1.000
_cell.length_b   1.000
_cell.length_c   1.000
_cell.angle_alpha   90.00
_cell.angle_beta   90.00
_cell.angle_gamma   90.00
#
_symmetry.space_group_name_H-M   'P 1'
#
loop_
_entity.id
_entity.type
_entity.pdbx_description
1 polymer ?
#
loop_
_entity_poly.entity_id
_entity_poly.type
_entity_poly.pdbx_seq_one_letter_code
_entity_poly.pdbx_strand_id
1 'polypeptide(L)'
;VYLCYLAYKGREDETERYIRLRKRRRSSTDAAMDNALACLSIPFGEDETACNRILWAMMLPFTVIRLATMPPCDMRWDGSRRICHAVSPVGLYFLFVVRGYVEMPDLKHAAIAAAVLLPLCVLIYIAGDKPAVIKGTRADLPWLYMPMTLVGLVSAVLWLAALSKEITAILEGVCRYFQVSRLRSGFTLLAWGNCASDLVAAYSLAVMNEYPLALHGIVATQFFNLSVGFPSSLLVITWRSPNLAIFENGWPGSIRDPLLVCTCSIAVAVSTLALYSMFDLQVKSISSAMVLILNYLLFLIFMWLNTTKDVPQQLSDI
;
A
#
# COMPACT_ATOMS: atom_id res chain seq x y z
N VAL A 1 4.19 12.70 -7.14
CA VAL A 1 4.71 13.80 -6.29
C VAL A 1 5.82 13.34 -5.35
N TYR A 2 5.57 12.50 -4.34
CA TYR A 2 6.63 11.95 -3.46
C TYR A 2 7.71 11.15 -4.24
N LEU A 3 7.30 10.35 -5.23
CA LEU A 3 8.22 9.65 -6.13
C LEU A 3 9.02 10.59 -7.04
N CYS A 4 8.44 11.74 -7.44
CA CYS A 4 9.14 12.75 -8.24
C CYS A 4 10.15 13.53 -7.39
N TYR A 5 9.82 13.82 -6.13
CA TYR A 5 10.73 14.41 -5.14
C TYR A 5 11.91 13.49 -4.84
N LEU A 6 11.66 12.19 -4.66
CA LEU A 6 12.73 11.19 -4.48
C LEU A 6 13.59 10.98 -5.73
N ALA A 7 13.00 11.01 -6.93
CA ALA A 7 13.73 10.90 -8.19
C ALA A 7 14.59 12.14 -8.48
N TYR A 8 14.12 13.33 -8.11
CA TYR A 8 14.88 14.58 -8.26
C TYR A 8 16.04 14.66 -7.26
N LYS A 9 15.80 14.35 -5.98
CA LYS A 9 16.82 14.31 -4.91
C LYS A 9 17.82 13.15 -5.08
N GLY A 10 17.50 12.15 -5.89
CA GLY A 10 18.38 11.03 -6.20
C GLY A 10 19.53 11.40 -7.15
N ARG A 11 19.35 12.40 -8.02
CA ARG A 11 20.31 12.71 -9.10
C ARG A 11 21.55 13.51 -8.68
N GLU A 12 21.51 14.25 -7.57
CA GLU A 12 22.67 15.08 -7.15
C GLU A 12 23.66 14.34 -6.24
N ASP A 13 23.27 13.21 -5.63
CA ASP A 13 24.06 12.54 -4.59
C ASP A 13 24.73 11.21 -5.04
N GLU A 14 24.47 10.72 -6.26
CA GLU A 14 24.59 9.29 -6.57
C GLU A 14 26.01 8.70 -6.47
N THR A 15 27.07 9.47 -6.76
CA THR A 15 28.44 8.93 -6.80
C THR A 15 29.12 8.84 -5.42
N GLU A 16 28.91 9.82 -4.54
CA GLU A 16 29.43 9.77 -3.15
C GLU A 16 28.54 8.94 -2.22
N ARG A 17 27.22 8.90 -2.50
CA ARG A 17 26.26 8.13 -1.71
C ARG A 17 26.45 6.64 -1.93
N TYR A 18 26.83 6.17 -3.12
CA TYR A 18 27.06 4.75 -3.39
C TYR A 18 28.19 4.16 -2.51
N ILE A 19 29.27 4.93 -2.29
CA ILE A 19 30.42 4.51 -1.45
C ILE A 19 30.06 4.57 0.05
N ARG A 20 29.24 5.54 0.48
CA ARG A 20 28.75 5.61 1.89
C ARG A 20 27.64 4.60 2.19
N LEU A 21 26.78 4.27 1.23
CA LEU A 21 25.67 3.31 1.38
C LEU A 21 26.15 1.87 1.55
N ARG A 22 27.31 1.51 0.98
CA ARG A 22 27.93 0.20 1.21
C ARG A 22 28.37 -0.01 2.67
N LYS A 23 28.60 1.07 3.44
CA LYS A 23 29.07 1.01 4.85
C LYS A 23 27.97 1.20 5.91
N ARG A 24 26.75 1.60 5.51
CA ARG A 24 25.57 1.66 6.39
C ARG A 24 24.35 1.25 5.57
N ARG A 25 23.96 -0.04 5.64
CA ARG A 25 22.58 -0.42 5.31
C ARG A 25 21.66 0.23 6.34
N ARG A 26 21.28 1.49 6.11
CA ARG A 26 20.13 2.09 6.78
C ARG A 26 18.92 1.30 6.32
N SER A 27 18.09 0.84 7.25
CA SER A 27 16.83 0.19 6.87
C SER A 27 15.98 1.21 6.09
N SER A 28 15.11 0.74 5.19
CA SER A 28 14.16 1.62 4.49
C SER A 28 13.25 2.39 5.46
N THR A 29 12.97 1.80 6.63
CA THR A 29 12.21 2.39 7.73
C THR A 29 12.99 3.50 8.45
N ASP A 30 14.30 3.36 8.64
CA ASP A 30 15.16 4.43 9.20
C ASP A 30 15.09 5.69 8.33
N ALA A 31 15.24 5.51 7.01
CA ALA A 31 15.18 6.63 6.06
C ALA A 31 13.79 7.27 6.02
N ALA A 32 12.72 6.46 6.05
CA ALA A 32 11.35 6.97 6.04
C ALA A 32 10.99 7.73 7.33
N MET A 33 11.52 7.32 8.48
CA MET A 33 11.29 8.01 9.76
C MET A 33 12.15 9.28 9.87
N ASP A 34 13.43 9.21 9.53
CA ASP A 34 14.30 10.39 9.52
C ASP A 34 13.76 11.45 8.54
N ASN A 35 13.25 11.04 7.38
CA ASN A 35 12.56 11.93 6.45
C ASN A 35 11.27 12.50 7.02
N ALA A 36 10.48 11.71 7.75
CA ALA A 36 9.24 12.18 8.34
C ALA A 36 9.46 13.15 9.50
N LEU A 37 10.46 12.88 10.35
CA LEU A 37 10.92 13.80 11.38
C LEU A 37 11.53 15.06 10.74
N ALA A 38 12.24 14.92 9.61
CA ALA A 38 12.73 16.05 8.83
C ALA A 38 11.57 16.86 8.18
N CYS A 39 10.44 16.23 7.86
CA CYS A 39 9.23 16.93 7.45
C CYS A 39 8.55 17.68 8.61
N LEU A 40 8.85 17.36 9.87
CA LEU A 40 8.41 18.16 11.03
C LEU A 40 9.35 19.33 11.31
N SER A 41 10.63 19.21 10.95
CA SER A 41 11.54 20.34 10.97
C SER A 41 11.23 21.29 9.80
N ILE A 42 11.24 22.56 10.12
CA ILE A 42 11.05 23.63 9.14
C ILE A 42 12.28 23.66 8.22
N PRO A 43 12.14 23.50 6.89
CA PRO A 43 13.29 23.29 6.00
C PRO A 43 13.95 24.60 5.54
N PHE A 44 13.76 25.71 6.25
CA PHE A 44 14.17 27.04 5.77
C PHE A 44 15.69 27.24 5.77
N GLY A 45 16.36 26.73 4.73
CA GLY A 45 17.59 27.30 4.20
C GLY A 45 17.28 28.39 3.17
N GLU A 46 18.25 29.29 2.92
CA GLU A 46 18.09 30.44 2.03
C GLU A 46 17.83 30.06 0.56
N ASP A 47 18.14 28.82 0.16
CA ASP A 47 18.08 28.34 -1.24
C ASP A 47 16.83 27.49 -1.60
N GLU A 48 15.84 27.33 -0.71
CA GLU A 48 14.67 26.48 -1.03
C GLU A 48 13.62 27.18 -1.90
N THR A 49 13.28 26.54 -3.03
CA THR A 49 12.23 26.99 -3.96
C THR A 49 10.84 27.07 -3.30
N ALA A 50 10.02 28.05 -3.72
CA ALA A 50 8.65 28.22 -3.22
C ALA A 50 7.77 26.96 -3.41
N CYS A 51 8.01 26.20 -4.49
CA CYS A 51 7.34 24.93 -4.76
C CYS A 51 7.57 23.90 -3.64
N ASN A 52 8.81 23.79 -3.14
CA ASN A 52 9.13 22.87 -2.04
C ASN A 52 8.44 23.27 -0.73
N ARG A 53 8.33 24.58 -0.45
CA ARG A 53 7.63 25.09 0.74
C ARG A 53 6.14 24.74 0.72
N ILE A 54 5.49 24.92 -0.44
CA ILE A 54 4.07 24.56 -0.64
C ILE A 54 3.90 23.04 -0.46
N LEU A 55 4.76 22.25 -1.11
CA LEU A 55 4.69 20.79 -1.03
C LEU A 55 4.93 20.28 0.40
N TRP A 56 5.87 20.87 1.13
CA TRP A 56 6.09 20.59 2.55
C TRP A 56 4.86 20.90 3.39
N ALA A 57 4.27 22.10 3.22
CA ALA A 57 3.07 22.50 3.94
C ALA A 57 1.88 21.56 3.66
N MET A 58 1.73 21.11 2.41
CA MET A 58 0.72 20.13 2.02
C MET A 58 0.96 18.74 2.63
N MET A 59 2.23 18.33 2.81
CA MET A 59 2.59 17.00 3.34
C MET A 59 2.55 16.92 4.87
N LEU A 60 2.66 18.07 5.56
CA LEU A 60 2.71 18.15 7.02
C LEU A 60 1.49 17.50 7.71
N PRO A 61 0.22 17.80 7.36
CA PRO A 61 -0.93 17.21 8.06
C PRO A 61 -0.96 15.68 7.93
N PHE A 62 -0.65 15.15 6.74
CA PHE A 62 -0.58 13.71 6.51
C PHE A 62 0.54 13.06 7.32
N THR A 63 1.68 13.72 7.44
CA THR A 63 2.83 13.22 8.20
C THR A 63 2.53 13.19 9.70
N VAL A 64 1.90 14.24 10.24
CA VAL A 64 1.48 14.32 11.64
C VAL A 64 0.46 13.23 11.97
N ILE A 65 -0.59 13.09 11.15
CA ILE A 65 -1.62 12.07 11.35
C ILE A 65 -0.99 10.67 11.28
N ARG A 66 -0.09 10.43 10.33
CA ARG A 66 0.61 9.15 10.21
C ARG A 66 1.44 8.84 11.46
N LEU A 67 2.22 9.80 11.96
CA LEU A 67 3.03 9.58 13.17
C LEU A 67 2.18 9.41 14.44
N ALA A 68 1.01 10.06 14.51
CA ALA A 68 0.08 9.91 15.62
C ALA A 68 -0.65 8.56 15.62
N THR A 69 -0.81 7.93 14.46
CA THR A 69 -1.61 6.69 14.30
C THR A 69 -0.75 5.44 14.07
N MET A 70 0.46 5.59 13.53
CA MET A 70 1.36 4.50 13.17
C MET A 70 2.69 4.63 13.93
N PRO A 71 2.95 3.79 14.94
CA PRO A 71 4.22 3.80 15.66
C PRO A 71 5.41 3.39 14.75
N PRO A 72 6.61 3.97 14.97
CA PRO A 72 7.84 3.54 14.32
C PRO A 72 8.11 2.04 14.58
N CYS A 73 8.64 1.32 13.59
CA CYS A 73 9.02 -0.09 13.74
C CYS A 73 10.47 -0.33 13.27
N ASP A 74 11.40 0.50 13.69
CA ASP A 74 12.79 0.53 13.20
C ASP A 74 13.84 -0.02 14.17
N MET A 75 13.40 -0.76 15.20
CA MET A 75 14.24 -1.36 16.24
C MET A 75 15.05 -0.33 17.03
N ARG A 76 14.51 0.89 17.20
CA ARG A 76 15.08 1.96 18.01
C ARG A 76 14.03 2.51 18.98
N TRP A 77 14.49 2.93 20.15
CA TRP A 77 13.62 3.40 21.24
C TRP A 77 14.10 4.74 21.81
N ASP A 78 14.31 5.71 20.93
CA ASP A 78 14.74 7.07 21.28
C ASP A 78 13.57 7.91 21.84
N GLY A 79 13.86 9.05 22.49
CA GLY A 79 12.84 9.92 23.08
C GLY A 79 11.71 10.32 22.11
N SER A 80 12.04 10.76 20.88
CA SER A 80 11.04 11.12 19.87
C SER A 80 10.18 9.92 19.43
N ARG A 81 10.77 8.72 19.38
CA ARG A 81 10.08 7.48 19.01
C ARG A 81 9.16 7.03 20.13
N ARG A 82 9.59 7.16 21.39
CA ARG A 82 8.77 6.92 22.60
C ARG A 82 7.49 7.75 22.57
N ILE A 83 7.57 9.03 22.17
CA ILE A 83 6.39 9.88 22.03
C ILE A 83 5.45 9.33 20.95
N CYS A 84 5.97 8.96 19.77
CA CYS A 84 5.15 8.39 18.70
C CYS A 84 4.48 7.06 19.13
N HIS A 85 5.22 6.19 19.82
CA HIS A 85 4.68 4.96 20.40
C HIS A 85 3.60 5.24 21.45
N ALA A 86 3.81 6.22 22.33
CA ALA A 86 2.86 6.59 23.38
C ALA A 86 1.56 7.18 22.80
N VAL A 87 1.63 7.96 21.73
CA VAL A 87 0.44 8.57 21.08
C VAL A 87 -0.33 7.55 20.23
N SER A 88 0.35 6.52 19.69
CA SER A 88 -0.23 5.58 18.74
C SER A 88 -1.54 4.88 19.17
N PRO A 89 -1.78 4.48 20.44
CA PRO A 89 -3.03 3.83 20.83
C PRO A 89 -4.23 4.77 20.71
N VAL A 90 -4.04 6.06 21.02
CA VAL A 90 -5.09 7.08 20.85
C VAL A 90 -5.39 7.29 19.37
N GLY A 91 -4.34 7.38 18.54
CA GLY A 91 -4.51 7.46 17.09
C GLY A 91 -5.23 6.26 16.51
N LEU A 92 -4.91 5.04 16.96
CA LEU A 92 -5.60 3.82 16.54
C LEU A 92 -7.07 3.81 16.97
N TYR A 93 -7.38 4.21 18.22
CA TYR A 93 -8.75 4.35 18.69
C TYR A 93 -9.54 5.34 17.82
N PHE A 94 -8.95 6.50 17.53
CA PHE A 94 -9.55 7.49 16.64
C PHE A 94 -9.83 6.91 15.24
N LEU A 95 -8.91 6.13 14.68
CA LEU A 95 -9.12 5.45 13.40
C LEU A 95 -10.31 4.47 13.46
N PHE A 96 -10.47 3.72 14.55
CA PHE A 96 -11.62 2.82 14.71
C PHE A 96 -12.96 3.56 14.75
N VAL A 97 -13.00 4.72 15.43
CA VAL A 97 -14.20 5.57 15.49
C VAL A 97 -14.51 6.15 14.10
N VAL A 98 -13.53 6.77 13.43
CA VAL A 98 -13.72 7.35 12.08
C VAL A 98 -14.13 6.30 11.05
N ARG A 99 -13.62 5.07 11.18
CA ARG A 99 -13.97 3.96 10.29
C ARG A 99 -15.34 3.34 10.59
N GLY A 100 -15.99 3.74 11.67
CA GLY A 100 -17.29 3.23 12.09
C GLY A 100 -17.25 1.83 12.71
N TYR A 101 -16.08 1.37 13.17
CA TYR A 101 -15.97 0.12 13.91
C TYR A 101 -16.38 0.28 15.38
N VAL A 102 -16.31 1.52 15.89
CA VAL A 102 -16.80 1.92 17.20
C VAL A 102 -17.80 3.04 16.96
N GLU A 103 -18.96 2.97 17.61
CA GLU A 103 -19.97 4.02 17.55
C GLU A 103 -19.41 5.35 18.06
N MET A 104 -19.95 6.47 17.56
CA MET A 104 -19.52 7.79 18.00
C MET A 104 -19.64 7.88 19.52
N PRO A 105 -18.55 8.22 20.24
CA PRO A 105 -18.53 8.05 21.67
C PRO A 105 -19.44 9.06 22.35
N ASP A 106 -20.47 8.57 23.06
CA ASP A 106 -21.15 9.37 24.08
C ASP A 106 -20.13 9.83 25.14
N LEU A 107 -20.47 10.87 25.90
CA LEU A 107 -19.60 11.41 26.96
C LEU A 107 -19.08 10.32 27.93
N LYS A 108 -19.90 9.31 28.23
CA LYS A 108 -19.52 8.16 29.06
C LYS A 108 -18.48 7.27 28.38
N HIS A 109 -18.68 6.93 27.10
CA HIS A 109 -17.74 6.12 26.33
C HIS A 109 -16.41 6.83 26.12
N ALA A 110 -16.44 8.14 25.85
CA ALA A 110 -15.26 8.97 25.75
C ALA A 110 -14.47 9.03 27.07
N ALA A 111 -15.17 9.18 28.21
CA ALA A 111 -14.53 9.19 29.53
C ALA A 111 -13.87 7.84 29.87
N ILE A 112 -14.54 6.72 29.58
CA ILE A 112 -13.98 5.37 29.77
C ILE A 112 -12.76 5.17 28.87
N ALA A 113 -12.86 5.53 27.58
CA ALA A 113 -11.74 5.43 26.65
C ALA A 113 -10.54 6.27 27.12
N ALA A 114 -10.76 7.50 27.57
CA ALA A 114 -9.70 8.35 28.12
C ALA A 114 -9.07 7.76 29.39
N ALA A 115 -9.89 7.21 30.30
CA ALA A 115 -9.42 6.59 31.53
C ALA A 115 -8.54 5.34 31.28
N VAL A 116 -8.72 4.66 30.15
CA VAL A 116 -7.89 3.50 29.75
C VAL A 116 -6.69 3.93 28.91
N LEU A 117 -6.89 4.82 27.94
CA LEU A 117 -5.85 5.22 26.98
C LEU A 117 -4.78 6.09 27.62
N LEU A 118 -5.13 7.06 28.47
CA LEU A 118 -4.15 7.94 29.12
C LEU A 118 -3.10 7.18 29.96
N PRO A 119 -3.47 6.27 30.90
CA PRO A 119 -2.46 5.52 31.63
C PRO A 119 -1.67 4.58 30.73
N LEU A 120 -2.26 4.04 29.66
CA LEU A 120 -1.56 3.24 28.66
C LEU A 120 -0.48 4.06 27.93
N CYS A 121 -0.80 5.27 27.49
CA CYS A 121 0.15 6.19 26.86
C CYS A 121 1.32 6.51 27.80
N VAL A 122 1.02 6.82 29.07
CA VAL A 122 2.04 7.10 30.09
C VAL A 122 2.92 5.88 30.36
N LEU A 123 2.33 4.69 30.47
CA LEU A 123 3.06 3.43 30.65
C LEU A 123 4.00 3.15 29.47
N ILE A 124 3.52 3.31 28.23
CA ILE A 124 4.33 3.13 27.01
C ILE A 124 5.49 4.12 27.01
N TYR A 125 5.24 5.38 27.39
CA TYR A 125 6.29 6.38 27.47
C TYR A 125 7.34 5.99 28.51
N ILE A 126 6.96 5.58 29.72
CA ILE A 126 7.89 5.27 30.83
C ILE A 126 8.62 3.93 30.64
N ALA A 127 8.03 2.97 29.92
CA ALA A 127 8.60 1.62 29.70
C ALA A 127 10.00 1.59 29.04
N GLY A 128 10.52 2.74 28.58
CA GLY A 128 11.86 2.91 28.01
C GLY A 128 12.95 3.41 28.96
N ASP A 129 12.67 3.67 30.24
CA ASP A 129 13.62 4.30 31.17
C ASP A 129 14.64 3.33 31.80
N LYS A 130 15.26 2.46 30.99
CA LYS A 130 16.53 1.86 31.41
C LYS A 130 17.64 2.87 31.10
N PRO A 131 18.41 3.36 32.10
CA PRO A 131 19.51 4.27 31.82
C PRO A 131 20.48 3.59 30.86
N ALA A 132 20.75 4.26 29.74
CA ALA A 132 21.69 3.84 28.71
C ALA A 132 23.13 3.85 29.25
N VAL A 133 23.43 2.87 30.11
CA VAL A 133 24.79 2.48 30.50
C VAL A 133 24.84 1.01 30.14
N ILE A 134 25.06 0.67 28.88
CA ILE A 134 26.35 0.16 28.41
C ILE A 134 26.46 0.47 26.91
N LYS A 135 27.52 1.20 26.56
CA LYS A 135 27.93 1.52 25.19
C LYS A 135 28.10 0.24 24.36
N GLY A 136 27.43 0.16 23.22
CA GLY A 136 27.92 -0.61 22.07
C GLY A 136 27.17 -1.89 21.68
N THR A 137 26.12 -2.28 22.39
CA THR A 137 25.29 -3.44 22.03
C THR A 137 23.88 -2.97 21.70
N ARG A 138 23.22 -3.60 20.70
CA ARG A 138 21.85 -3.30 20.25
C ARG A 138 20.98 -2.88 21.44
N ALA A 139 20.40 -1.68 21.38
CA ALA A 139 19.55 -1.15 22.45
C ALA A 139 18.58 -2.23 22.92
N ASP A 140 18.57 -2.53 24.22
CA ASP A 140 17.63 -3.47 24.81
C ASP A 140 16.21 -2.91 24.60
N LEU A 141 15.54 -3.41 23.56
CA LEU A 141 14.17 -3.04 23.26
C LEU A 141 13.27 -3.42 24.44
N PRO A 142 12.32 -2.57 24.83
CA PRO A 142 11.36 -2.95 25.86
C PRO A 142 10.53 -4.12 25.38
N TRP A 143 10.08 -4.97 26.31
CA TRP A 143 9.18 -6.09 26.01
C TRP A 143 7.90 -5.64 25.28
N LEU A 144 7.49 -4.40 25.52
CA LEU A 144 6.34 -3.73 24.89
C LEU A 144 6.55 -3.39 23.41
N TYR A 145 7.78 -3.42 22.90
CA TYR A 145 8.07 -3.10 21.50
C TYR A 145 7.33 -4.04 20.53
N MET A 146 7.29 -5.34 20.83
CA MET A 146 6.60 -6.33 19.97
C MET A 146 5.08 -6.09 19.87
N PRO A 147 4.35 -5.87 20.97
CA PRO A 147 2.95 -5.41 20.88
C PRO A 147 2.79 -4.11 20.07
N MET A 148 3.72 -3.16 20.19
CA MET A 148 3.64 -1.90 19.44
C MET A 148 3.88 -2.07 17.94
N THR A 149 4.72 -3.03 17.51
CA THR A 149 4.87 -3.32 16.09
C THR A 149 3.58 -3.94 15.51
N LEU A 150 2.86 -4.76 16.28
CA LEU A 150 1.54 -5.26 15.90
C LEU A 150 0.51 -4.13 15.79
N VAL A 151 0.51 -3.19 16.73
CA VAL A 151 -0.33 -1.97 16.64
C VAL A 151 -0.01 -1.21 15.35
N GLY A 152 1.27 -1.02 15.03
CA GLY A 152 1.69 -0.38 13.77
C GLY A 152 1.25 -1.12 12.52
N LEU A 153 1.31 -2.46 12.53
CA LEU A 153 0.80 -3.28 11.44
C LEU A 153 -0.72 -3.09 11.27
N VAL A 154 -1.50 -3.17 12.34
CA VAL A 154 -2.96 -2.98 12.28
C VAL A 154 -3.31 -1.58 11.79
N SER A 155 -2.68 -0.54 12.34
CA SER A 155 -2.86 0.84 11.87
C SER A 155 -2.51 0.99 10.39
N ALA A 156 -1.43 0.36 9.91
CA ALA A 156 -1.06 0.39 8.50
C ALA A 156 -2.13 -0.24 7.61
N VAL A 157 -2.65 -1.41 8.01
CA VAL A 157 -3.71 -2.12 7.27
C VAL A 157 -4.99 -1.27 7.22
N LEU A 158 -5.38 -0.64 8.33
CA LEU A 158 -6.56 0.24 8.36
C LEU A 158 -6.41 1.46 7.45
N TRP A 159 -5.23 2.08 7.43
CA TRP A 159 -4.92 3.18 6.51
C TRP A 159 -4.94 2.75 5.06
N LEU A 160 -4.32 1.61 4.73
CA LEU A 160 -4.33 1.07 3.37
C LEU A 160 -5.76 0.75 2.92
N ALA A 161 -6.59 0.18 3.79
CA ALA A 161 -7.99 -0.08 3.50
C ALA A 161 -8.79 1.21 3.28
N ALA A 162 -8.56 2.26 4.09
CA ALA A 162 -9.22 3.55 3.92
C ALA A 162 -8.81 4.22 2.61
N LEU A 163 -7.51 4.27 2.31
CA LEU A 163 -6.99 4.84 1.08
C LEU A 163 -7.46 4.08 -0.15
N SER A 164 -7.46 2.75 -0.10
CA SER A 164 -7.97 1.90 -1.19
C SER A 164 -9.43 2.22 -1.48
N LYS A 165 -10.29 2.33 -0.45
CA LYS A 165 -11.70 2.68 -0.62
C LYS A 165 -11.87 4.02 -1.34
N GLU A 166 -11.18 5.07 -0.89
CA GLU A 166 -11.32 6.41 -1.48
C GLU A 166 -10.74 6.48 -2.90
N ILE A 167 -9.58 5.86 -3.15
CA ILE A 167 -8.97 5.81 -4.48
C ILE A 167 -9.89 5.07 -5.46
N THR A 168 -10.45 3.93 -5.06
CA THR A 168 -11.42 3.18 -5.87
C THR A 168 -12.67 4.02 -6.13
N ALA A 169 -13.18 4.74 -5.14
CA ALA A 169 -14.36 5.62 -5.31
C ALA A 169 -14.10 6.77 -6.30
N ILE A 170 -12.92 7.42 -6.21
CA ILE A 170 -12.51 8.45 -7.16
C ILE A 170 -12.39 7.87 -8.56
N LEU A 171 -11.77 6.69 -8.69
CA LEU A 171 -11.58 6.03 -9.97
C LEU A 171 -12.92 5.61 -10.60
N GLU A 172 -13.86 5.11 -9.80
CA GLU A 172 -15.23 4.88 -10.24
C GLU A 172 -15.91 6.17 -10.70
N GLY A 173 -15.74 7.28 -9.96
CA GLY A 173 -16.25 8.60 -10.35
C GLY A 173 -15.70 9.06 -11.69
N VAL A 174 -14.40 8.89 -11.93
CA VAL A 174 -13.75 9.17 -13.22
C VAL A 174 -14.32 8.27 -14.33
N CYS A 175 -14.50 6.98 -14.07
CA CYS A 175 -15.09 6.05 -15.03
C CYS A 175 -16.52 6.45 -15.39
N ARG A 176 -17.32 6.90 -14.42
CA ARG A 176 -18.68 7.41 -14.64
C ARG A 176 -18.67 8.68 -15.48
N TYR A 177 -17.77 9.62 -15.20
CA TYR A 177 -17.63 10.86 -15.97
C TYR A 177 -17.30 10.59 -17.46
N PHE A 178 -16.38 9.66 -17.72
CA PHE A 178 -16.02 9.25 -19.09
C PHE A 178 -16.96 8.20 -19.70
N GLN A 179 -18.07 7.86 -19.04
CA GLN A 179 -19.02 6.83 -19.48
C GLN A 179 -18.36 5.49 -19.82
N VAL A 180 -17.31 5.13 -19.09
CA VAL A 180 -16.64 3.83 -19.19
C VAL A 180 -17.51 2.77 -18.50
N SER A 181 -17.71 1.63 -19.16
CA SER A 181 -18.54 0.55 -18.60
C SER A 181 -17.88 -0.07 -17.38
N ARG A 182 -18.67 -0.53 -16.40
CA ARG A 182 -18.15 -1.14 -15.15
C ARG A 182 -17.25 -2.35 -15.44
N LEU A 183 -17.58 -3.13 -16.48
CA LEU A 183 -16.73 -4.24 -16.94
C LEU A 183 -15.40 -3.75 -17.51
N ARG A 184 -15.40 -2.73 -18.39
CA ARG A 184 -14.15 -2.16 -18.91
C ARG A 184 -13.28 -1.64 -17.79
N SER A 185 -13.86 -0.83 -16.88
CA SER A 185 -13.10 -0.28 -15.77
C SER A 185 -12.57 -1.38 -14.85
N GLY A 186 -13.36 -2.43 -14.58
CA GLY A 186 -12.98 -3.56 -13.73
C GLY A 186 -11.74 -4.31 -14.23
N PHE A 187 -11.72 -4.65 -15.52
CA PHE A 187 -10.61 -5.38 -16.15
C PHE A 187 -9.40 -4.50 -16.52
N THR A 188 -9.53 -3.16 -16.45
CA THR A 188 -8.46 -2.23 -16.87
C THR A 188 -8.08 -1.27 -15.75
N LEU A 189 -8.72 -0.10 -15.66
CA LEU A 189 -8.34 0.99 -14.76
C LEU A 189 -8.36 0.57 -13.28
N LEU A 190 -9.41 -0.13 -12.84
CA LEU A 190 -9.51 -0.64 -11.46
C LEU A 190 -8.45 -1.70 -11.19
N ALA A 191 -8.17 -2.57 -12.17
CA ALA A 191 -7.09 -3.55 -12.08
C ALA A 191 -5.70 -2.87 -11.99
N TRP A 192 -5.47 -1.77 -12.72
CA TRP A 192 -4.24 -0.97 -12.59
C TRP A 192 -4.08 -0.41 -11.19
N GLY A 193 -5.15 0.17 -10.62
CA GLY A 193 -5.14 0.70 -9.26
C GLY A 193 -4.72 -0.36 -8.23
N ASN A 194 -5.27 -1.57 -8.35
CA ASN A 194 -4.96 -2.68 -7.45
C ASN A 194 -3.52 -3.20 -7.59
N CYS A 195 -2.96 -3.21 -8.80
CA CYS A 195 -1.63 -3.76 -9.05
C CYS A 195 -0.51 -2.69 -9.06
N ALA A 196 -0.85 -1.39 -8.92
CA ALA A 196 0.12 -0.30 -9.02
C ALA A 196 1.21 -0.38 -7.94
N SER A 197 0.85 -0.72 -6.70
CA SER A 197 1.82 -0.88 -5.61
C SER A 197 2.79 -2.02 -5.87
N ASP A 198 2.29 -3.13 -6.38
CA ASP A 198 3.09 -4.32 -6.69
C ASP A 198 4.06 -4.03 -7.85
N LEU A 199 3.60 -3.30 -8.86
CA LEU A 199 4.44 -2.85 -9.97
C LEU A 199 5.61 -1.98 -9.49
N VAL A 200 5.32 -1.00 -8.63
CA VAL A 200 6.36 -0.10 -8.08
C VAL A 200 7.34 -0.88 -7.19
N ALA A 201 6.84 -1.81 -6.37
CA ALA A 201 7.69 -2.66 -5.53
C ALA A 201 8.62 -3.55 -6.37
N ALA A 202 8.08 -4.24 -7.38
CA ALA A 202 8.86 -5.07 -8.29
C ALA A 202 9.87 -4.26 -9.10
N TYR A 203 9.50 -3.07 -9.58
CA TYR A 203 10.41 -2.14 -10.25
C TYR A 203 11.58 -1.76 -9.35
N SER A 204 11.32 -1.43 -8.08
CA SER A 204 12.37 -1.06 -7.13
C SER A 204 13.37 -2.21 -6.87
N LEU A 205 12.87 -3.45 -6.78
CA LEU A 205 13.71 -4.64 -6.63
C LEU A 205 14.52 -4.94 -7.90
N ALA A 206 13.93 -4.75 -9.07
CA ALA A 206 14.62 -4.90 -10.35
C ALA A 206 15.78 -3.90 -10.50
N VAL A 207 15.59 -2.63 -10.08
CA VAL A 207 16.66 -1.62 -10.04
C VAL A 207 17.78 -2.02 -9.08
N MET A 208 17.46 -2.73 -7.99
CA MET A 208 18.46 -3.29 -7.06
C MET A 208 19.13 -4.58 -7.59
N ASN A 209 18.84 -4.99 -8.83
CA ASN A 209 19.28 -6.26 -9.43
C ASN A 209 18.76 -7.52 -8.73
N GLU A 210 17.69 -7.42 -7.94
CA GLU A 210 17.03 -8.53 -7.25
C GLU A 210 15.84 -9.06 -8.09
N TYR A 211 16.10 -9.40 -9.35
CA TYR A 211 15.06 -9.82 -10.32
C TYR A 211 14.25 -11.06 -9.87
N PRO A 212 14.86 -12.13 -9.31
CA PRO A 212 14.09 -13.28 -8.84
C PRO A 212 13.10 -12.91 -7.74
N LEU A 213 13.51 -12.03 -6.82
CA LEU A 213 12.65 -11.57 -5.73
C LEU A 213 11.51 -10.70 -6.26
N ALA A 214 11.78 -9.84 -7.25
CA ALA A 214 10.75 -9.04 -7.93
C ALA A 214 9.70 -9.94 -8.61
N LEU A 215 10.14 -10.97 -9.34
CA LEU A 215 9.26 -11.90 -10.05
C LEU A 215 8.44 -12.75 -9.07
N HIS A 216 9.07 -13.29 -8.03
CA HIS A 216 8.38 -14.03 -6.97
C HIS A 216 7.33 -13.16 -6.28
N GLY A 217 7.66 -11.89 -6.00
CA GLY A 217 6.73 -10.95 -5.39
C GLY A 217 5.45 -10.77 -6.22
N ILE A 218 5.58 -10.51 -7.52
CA ILE A 218 4.40 -10.33 -8.40
C ILE A 218 3.57 -11.62 -8.48
N VAL A 219 4.21 -12.77 -8.75
CA VAL A 219 3.48 -14.04 -8.95
C VAL A 219 2.81 -14.50 -7.67
N ALA A 220 3.51 -14.45 -6.54
CA ALA A 220 2.97 -14.90 -5.25
C ALA A 220 1.77 -14.05 -4.80
N THR A 221 1.83 -12.72 -4.99
CA THR A 221 0.72 -11.84 -4.63
C THR A 221 -0.55 -12.16 -5.43
N GLN A 222 -0.43 -12.37 -6.74
CA GLN A 222 -1.59 -12.72 -7.57
C GLN A 222 -2.15 -14.11 -7.23
N PHE A 223 -1.26 -15.08 -6.97
CA PHE A 223 -1.67 -16.42 -6.54
C PHE A 223 -2.41 -16.40 -5.20
N PHE A 224 -1.94 -15.61 -4.23
CA PHE A 224 -2.61 -15.43 -2.94
C PHE A 224 -3.99 -14.79 -3.10
N ASN A 225 -4.10 -13.74 -3.94
CA ASN A 225 -5.38 -13.08 -4.20
C ASN A 225 -6.41 -14.04 -4.83
N LEU A 226 -5.98 -14.91 -5.75
CA LEU A 226 -6.87 -15.88 -6.39
C LEU A 226 -7.23 -17.06 -5.48
N SER A 227 -6.31 -17.51 -4.63
CA SER A 227 -6.47 -18.74 -3.82
C SER A 227 -7.08 -18.48 -2.44
N VAL A 228 -6.85 -17.30 -1.88
CA VAL A 228 -7.30 -16.94 -0.52
C VAL A 228 -8.24 -15.74 -0.60
N GLY A 229 -7.84 -14.67 -1.31
CA GLY A 229 -8.61 -13.43 -1.39
C GLY A 229 -10.01 -13.64 -1.97
N PHE A 230 -10.11 -14.09 -3.21
CA PHE A 230 -11.38 -14.28 -3.90
C PHE A 230 -12.27 -15.36 -3.25
N PRO A 231 -11.76 -16.54 -2.84
CA PRO A 231 -12.60 -17.53 -2.14
C PRO A 231 -13.10 -17.03 -0.78
N SER A 232 -12.30 -16.28 -0.03
CA SER A 232 -12.75 -15.72 1.25
C SER A 232 -13.87 -14.69 1.09
N SER A 233 -13.84 -13.87 0.04
CA SER A 233 -14.93 -12.93 -0.24
C SER A 233 -16.21 -13.66 -0.65
N LEU A 234 -16.10 -14.72 -1.46
CA LEU A 234 -17.23 -15.60 -1.78
C LEU A 234 -17.81 -16.25 -0.52
N LEU A 235 -16.96 -16.79 0.38
CA LEU A 235 -17.41 -17.38 1.63
C LEU A 235 -18.21 -16.39 2.49
N VAL A 236 -17.73 -15.14 2.62
CA VAL A 236 -18.45 -14.10 3.37
C VAL A 236 -19.79 -13.77 2.74
N ILE A 237 -19.86 -13.66 1.41
CA ILE A 237 -21.10 -13.35 0.69
C ILE A 237 -22.11 -14.50 0.86
N THR A 238 -21.69 -15.74 0.63
CA THR A 238 -22.54 -16.93 0.78
C THR A 238 -23.00 -17.11 2.22
N TRP A 239 -22.15 -16.81 3.21
CA TRP A 239 -22.55 -16.83 4.62
C TRP A 239 -23.66 -15.80 4.90
N ARG A 240 -23.48 -14.56 4.45
CA ARG A 240 -24.43 -13.47 4.70
C ARG A 240 -25.74 -13.64 3.93
N SER A 241 -25.67 -14.21 2.74
CA SER A 241 -26.81 -14.37 1.83
C SER A 241 -26.82 -15.78 1.22
N PRO A 242 -27.27 -16.81 1.95
CA PRO A 242 -27.19 -18.21 1.51
C PRO A 242 -28.02 -18.51 0.25
N ASN A 243 -29.01 -17.67 -0.05
CA ASN A 243 -29.88 -17.81 -1.22
C ASN A 243 -29.43 -16.96 -2.43
N LEU A 244 -28.28 -16.29 -2.36
CA LEU A 244 -27.78 -15.51 -3.48
C LEU A 244 -27.17 -16.44 -4.53
N ALA A 245 -27.94 -16.79 -5.54
CA ALA A 245 -27.41 -17.44 -6.73
C ALA A 245 -26.55 -16.43 -7.52
N ILE A 246 -25.24 -16.43 -7.29
CA ILE A 246 -24.30 -15.53 -7.97
C ILE A 246 -24.34 -15.74 -9.49
N PHE A 247 -24.62 -16.97 -9.94
CA PHE A 247 -24.75 -17.34 -11.35
C PHE A 247 -25.95 -18.28 -11.55
N GLU A 248 -27.13 -17.71 -11.76
CA GLU A 248 -28.38 -18.48 -11.89
C GLU A 248 -28.45 -19.31 -13.20
N ASN A 249 -27.67 -18.95 -14.23
CA ASN A 249 -27.60 -19.67 -15.53
C ASN A 249 -26.20 -19.59 -16.18
N GLY A 250 -25.15 -19.82 -15.39
CA GLY A 250 -23.77 -19.69 -15.85
C GLY A 250 -23.30 -18.23 -15.98
N TRP A 251 -22.13 -18.03 -16.60
CA TRP A 251 -21.56 -16.69 -16.75
C TRP A 251 -22.34 -15.88 -17.79
N PRO A 252 -22.77 -14.64 -17.47
CA PRO A 252 -23.32 -13.73 -18.47
C PRO A 252 -22.34 -13.60 -19.65
N GLY A 253 -22.84 -13.60 -20.88
CA GLY A 253 -21.99 -13.46 -22.07
C GLY A 253 -21.10 -12.21 -22.04
N SER A 254 -21.59 -11.13 -21.39
CA SER A 254 -20.84 -9.90 -21.16
C SER A 254 -19.58 -10.07 -20.30
N ILE A 255 -19.56 -11.06 -19.39
CA ILE A 255 -18.42 -11.34 -18.50
C ILE A 255 -17.56 -12.48 -19.06
N ARG A 256 -18.20 -13.49 -19.68
CA ARG A 256 -17.55 -14.70 -20.18
C ARG A 256 -16.44 -14.37 -21.19
N ASP A 257 -16.73 -13.54 -22.18
CA ASP A 257 -15.78 -13.29 -23.28
C ASP A 257 -14.56 -12.48 -22.79
N PRO A 258 -14.71 -11.38 -22.01
CA PRO A 258 -13.59 -10.73 -21.33
C PRO A 258 -12.76 -11.64 -20.43
N LEU A 259 -13.43 -12.49 -19.66
CA LEU A 259 -12.76 -13.41 -18.74
C LEU A 259 -11.93 -14.44 -19.50
N LEU A 260 -12.47 -15.01 -20.58
CA LEU A 260 -11.74 -15.96 -21.43
C LEU A 260 -10.48 -15.31 -21.99
N VAL A 261 -10.60 -14.11 -22.59
CA VAL A 261 -9.43 -13.40 -23.14
C VAL A 261 -8.42 -13.07 -22.04
N CYS A 262 -8.87 -12.66 -20.86
CA CYS A 262 -8.00 -12.44 -19.70
C CYS A 262 -7.22 -13.72 -19.34
N THR A 263 -7.91 -14.87 -19.23
CA THR A 263 -7.26 -16.15 -18.92
C THR A 263 -6.29 -16.60 -20.01
N CYS A 264 -6.62 -16.41 -21.28
CA CYS A 264 -5.72 -16.70 -22.40
C CYS A 264 -4.48 -15.81 -22.36
N SER A 265 -4.64 -14.49 -22.15
CA SER A 265 -3.51 -13.55 -22.05
C SER A 265 -2.60 -13.88 -20.87
N ILE A 266 -3.15 -14.28 -19.72
CA ILE A 266 -2.38 -14.73 -18.56
C ILE A 266 -1.63 -16.03 -18.90
N ALA A 267 -2.29 -17.00 -19.53
CA ALA A 267 -1.65 -18.25 -19.94
C ALA A 267 -0.48 -18.00 -20.89
N VAL A 268 -0.64 -17.13 -21.90
CA VAL A 268 0.46 -16.74 -22.80
C VAL A 268 1.60 -16.10 -22.02
N ALA A 269 1.32 -15.21 -21.07
CA ALA A 269 2.36 -14.57 -20.25
C ALA A 269 3.12 -15.60 -19.39
N VAL A 270 2.41 -16.51 -18.72
CA VAL A 270 3.00 -17.57 -17.89
C VAL A 270 3.80 -18.55 -18.73
N SER A 271 3.27 -19.01 -19.86
CA SER A 271 3.99 -19.89 -20.79
C SER A 271 5.25 -19.22 -21.32
N THR A 272 5.19 -17.93 -21.64
CA THR A 272 6.35 -17.14 -22.09
C THR A 272 7.43 -17.09 -21.00
N LEU A 273 7.06 -16.79 -19.75
CA LEU A 273 7.96 -16.79 -18.60
C LEU A 273 8.56 -18.18 -18.33
N ALA A 274 7.74 -19.24 -18.43
CA ALA A 274 8.18 -20.62 -18.26
C ALA A 274 9.20 -21.03 -19.33
N LEU A 275 8.95 -20.70 -20.60
CA LEU A 275 9.90 -20.95 -21.69
C LEU A 275 11.23 -20.25 -21.42
N TYR A 276 11.21 -18.98 -21.04
CA TYR A 276 12.45 -18.26 -20.70
C TYR A 276 13.18 -18.89 -19.51
N SER A 277 12.45 -19.40 -18.51
CA SER A 277 13.04 -20.12 -17.38
C SER A 277 13.64 -21.47 -17.77
N MET A 278 13.06 -22.19 -18.74
CA MET A 278 13.54 -23.52 -19.14
C MET A 278 14.76 -23.47 -20.06
N PHE A 279 14.90 -22.42 -20.87
CA PHE A 279 15.97 -22.32 -21.87
C PHE A 279 17.20 -21.53 -21.40
N ASP A 280 17.27 -21.14 -20.12
CA ASP A 280 18.35 -20.32 -19.53
C ASP A 280 18.67 -19.04 -20.36
N LEU A 281 17.71 -18.62 -21.18
CA LEU A 281 17.77 -17.41 -21.97
C LEU A 281 17.68 -16.28 -20.97
N GLN A 282 18.77 -15.51 -20.84
CA GLN A 282 18.83 -14.42 -19.87
C GLN A 282 17.57 -13.55 -20.00
N VAL A 283 16.76 -13.53 -18.93
CA VAL A 283 15.54 -12.72 -18.78
C VAL A 283 15.78 -11.23 -19.08
N LYS A 284 17.06 -10.81 -19.13
CA LYS A 284 17.56 -9.50 -19.54
C LYS A 284 17.33 -9.14 -21.02
N SER A 285 16.87 -10.06 -21.87
CA SER A 285 16.59 -9.72 -23.26
C SER A 285 15.42 -8.73 -23.37
N ILE A 286 15.65 -7.57 -23.97
CA ILE A 286 14.61 -6.57 -24.25
C ILE A 286 13.40 -7.19 -24.98
N SER A 287 13.64 -8.22 -25.79
CA SER A 287 12.61 -8.94 -26.53
C SER A 287 11.58 -9.62 -25.62
N SER A 288 11.99 -10.17 -24.48
CA SER A 288 11.05 -10.84 -23.55
C SER A 288 10.09 -9.83 -22.92
N ALA A 289 10.61 -8.67 -22.52
CA ALA A 289 9.82 -7.58 -21.98
C ALA A 289 8.86 -7.02 -23.06
N MET A 290 9.34 -6.84 -24.29
CA MET A 290 8.50 -6.38 -25.40
C MET A 290 7.35 -7.33 -25.70
N VAL A 291 7.58 -8.65 -25.70
CA VAL A 291 6.51 -9.65 -25.93
C VAL A 291 5.44 -9.57 -24.85
N LEU A 292 5.82 -9.47 -23.57
CA LEU A 292 4.87 -9.36 -22.46
C LEU A 292 4.08 -8.04 -22.50
N ILE A 293 4.73 -6.92 -22.83
CA ILE A 293 4.06 -5.63 -23.01
C ILE A 293 3.08 -5.70 -24.18
N LEU A 294 3.48 -6.28 -25.32
CA LEU A 294 2.62 -6.41 -26.49
C LEU A 294 1.40 -7.28 -26.20
N ASN A 295 1.57 -8.42 -25.51
CA ASN A 295 0.46 -9.26 -25.06
C ASN A 295 -0.54 -8.46 -24.20
N TYR A 296 -0.02 -7.61 -23.30
CA TYR A 296 -0.85 -6.75 -22.47
C TYR A 296 -1.58 -5.65 -23.27
N LEU A 297 -0.92 -5.03 -24.24
CA LEU A 297 -1.54 -4.03 -25.12
C LEU A 297 -2.65 -4.64 -25.99
N LEU A 298 -2.43 -5.84 -26.53
CA LEU A 298 -3.46 -6.57 -27.29
C LEU A 298 -4.68 -6.88 -26.42
N PHE A 299 -4.46 -7.33 -25.18
CA PHE A 299 -5.52 -7.51 -24.19
C PHE A 299 -6.31 -6.21 -23.96
N LEU A 300 -5.62 -5.08 -23.74
CA LEU A 300 -6.27 -3.79 -23.52
C LEU A 300 -7.09 -3.33 -24.73
N ILE A 301 -6.55 -3.47 -25.95
CA ILE A 301 -7.26 -3.11 -27.18
C ILE A 301 -8.52 -3.97 -27.33
N PHE A 302 -8.41 -5.28 -27.10
CA PHE A 302 -9.57 -6.18 -27.12
C PHE A 302 -10.64 -5.75 -26.13
N MET A 303 -10.25 -5.46 -24.88
CA MET A 303 -11.17 -5.00 -23.84
C MET A 303 -11.85 -3.68 -24.24
N TRP A 304 -11.10 -2.73 -24.78
CA TRP A 304 -11.66 -1.45 -25.16
C TRP A 304 -12.67 -1.53 -26.32
N LEU A 305 -12.41 -2.41 -27.29
CA LEU A 305 -13.26 -2.61 -28.46
C LEU A 305 -14.52 -3.44 -28.17
N ASN A 306 -14.40 -4.50 -27.34
CA ASN A 306 -15.47 -5.50 -27.20
C ASN A 306 -16.39 -5.31 -25.99
N THR A 307 -15.99 -4.52 -24.98
CA THR A 307 -16.87 -4.27 -23.81
C THR A 307 -17.60 -2.93 -23.90
N THR A 308 -18.46 -2.75 -24.90
CA THR A 308 -19.16 -1.48 -25.18
C THR A 308 -20.58 -1.35 -24.62
N LYS A 309 -21.12 -2.31 -23.87
CA LYS A 309 -22.59 -2.37 -23.64
C LYS A 309 -23.15 -2.17 -22.23
N ASP A 310 -22.33 -1.95 -21.20
CA ASP A 310 -22.87 -1.73 -19.85
C ASP A 310 -22.69 -0.27 -19.43
N VAL A 311 -23.58 0.61 -19.91
CA VAL A 311 -23.82 1.90 -19.25
C VAL A 311 -24.52 1.59 -17.93
N PRO A 312 -24.04 2.06 -16.76
CA PRO A 312 -24.74 1.83 -15.51
C PRO A 312 -26.05 2.64 -15.50
N GLN A 313 -27.19 1.99 -15.79
CA GLN A 313 -28.44 2.37 -15.15
C GLN A 313 -28.33 1.96 -13.67
N GLN A 314 -27.78 2.85 -12.84
CA GLN A 314 -27.88 2.76 -11.38
C GLN A 314 -28.61 3.98 -10.79
N LEU A 315 -29.54 4.56 -11.55
CA LEU A 315 -30.56 5.47 -11.03
C LEU A 315 -31.94 4.85 -11.25
N SER A 316 -32.40 4.07 -10.27
CA SER A 316 -33.84 3.87 -10.04
C SER A 316 -34.23 3.44 -8.63
N ASP A 317 -33.31 3.22 -7.68
CA ASP A 317 -33.68 2.85 -6.31
C ASP A 317 -32.66 3.38 -5.27
N ILE A 318 -32.68 4.70 -5.04
CA ILE A 318 -32.33 5.34 -3.74
C ILE A 318 -33.44 6.33 -3.44
#